data_AF-A0A3R6XYV8-F1
#
_entry.id   AF-A0A3R6XYV8-F1
#
_cell.length_a   1.000
_cell.length_b   1.000
_cell.length_c   1.000
_cell.angle_alpha   90.00
_cell.angle_beta   90.00
_cell.angle_gamma   90.00
#
_symmetry.space_group_name_H-M   'P 1'
#
loop_
_entity.id
_entity.type
_entity.pdbx_description
1 polymer ?
#
loop_
_entity_poly.entity_id
_entity_poly.type
_entity_poly.pdbx_seq_one_letter_code
_entity_poly.pdbx_strand_id
1 'polypeptide(L)'
;MIEFDVQLSRDRVPVIYHDFFFHAKLGHRVLHATMMSKMGLHDLTLAQLNQVEWRHCSQPNPSRLRSLLRKHWLSILALAQPPPPSFVSPMQALCDAFPTLRLAFDHVPLHVGFNIEIKYPADNSTRHLTALPSFEVLLFSLKLAQIF
;
A
#
# COMPACT_ATOMS: atom_id res chain seq x y z
N MET A 1 -3.11 19.95 -6.29
CA MET A 1 -2.09 18.94 -6.57
C MET A 1 -2.14 17.91 -5.45
N ILE A 2 -2.01 16.62 -5.75
CA ILE A 2 -2.00 15.54 -4.74
C ILE A 2 -0.57 15.02 -4.63
N GLU A 3 -0.11 14.81 -3.40
CA GLU A 3 1.22 14.28 -3.11
C GLU A 3 1.23 12.77 -2.98
N PHE A 4 2.26 12.14 -3.56
CA PHE A 4 2.45 10.71 -3.55
C PHE A 4 3.91 10.37 -3.22
N ASP A 5 4.17 9.78 -2.05
CA ASP A 5 5.40 9.03 -1.79
C ASP A 5 5.39 7.75 -2.61
N VAL A 6 6.39 7.57 -3.47
CA VAL A 6 6.49 6.40 -4.34
C VAL A 6 7.76 5.62 -4.02
N GLN A 7 7.59 4.33 -3.81
CA GLN A 7 8.65 3.34 -3.63
C GLN A 7 8.52 2.22 -4.66
N LEU A 8 9.58 1.44 -4.84
CA LEU A 8 9.55 0.26 -5.71
C LEU A 8 9.38 -1.02 -4.89
N SER A 9 8.47 -1.87 -5.33
CA SER A 9 8.40 -3.28 -4.90
C SER A 9 9.63 -4.07 -5.37
N ARG A 10 9.75 -5.34 -4.95
CA ARG A 10 10.82 -6.26 -5.40
C ARG A 10 10.83 -6.46 -6.92
N ASP A 11 9.65 -6.52 -7.52
CA ASP A 11 9.44 -6.63 -8.98
C ASP A 11 9.40 -5.25 -9.67
N ARG A 12 9.89 -4.20 -9.00
CA ARG A 12 10.07 -2.83 -9.53
C ARG A 12 8.77 -2.16 -9.94
N VAL A 13 7.66 -2.50 -9.27
CA VAL A 13 6.39 -1.81 -9.46
C VAL A 13 6.35 -0.56 -8.58
N PRO A 14 6.01 0.63 -9.12
CA PRO A 14 5.85 1.84 -8.33
C PRO A 14 4.60 1.76 -7.43
N VAL A 15 4.84 1.63 -6.14
CA VAL A 15 3.84 1.54 -5.07
C VAL A 15 3.80 2.85 -4.32
N ILE A 16 2.60 3.36 -4.07
CA ILE A 16 2.38 4.58 -3.28
C ILE A 16 2.38 4.18 -1.80
N TYR A 17 3.41 4.59 -1.07
CA TYR A 17 3.53 4.33 0.37
C TYR A 17 4.65 5.16 0.99
N HIS A 18 4.40 5.70 2.19
CA HIS A 18 5.30 6.64 2.83
C HIS A 18 6.38 5.98 3.70
N ASP A 19 6.13 4.86 4.37
CA ASP A 19 7.16 4.27 5.26
C ASP A 19 8.06 3.29 4.49
N PHE A 20 9.36 3.25 4.81
CA PHE A 20 10.26 2.22 4.23
C PHE A 20 9.92 0.81 4.71
N PHE A 21 9.26 0.71 5.85
CA PHE A 21 8.92 -0.55 6.50
C PHE A 21 7.50 -0.52 7.02
N PHE A 22 6.82 -1.65 6.94
CA PHE A 22 5.51 -1.87 7.51
C PHE A 22 5.51 -3.16 8.33
N HIS A 23 4.50 -3.32 9.19
CA HIS A 23 4.31 -4.55 9.96
C HIS A 23 3.24 -5.41 9.29
N ALA A 24 3.61 -6.65 8.95
CA ALA A 24 2.70 -7.56 8.27
C ALA A 24 2.85 -9.01 8.71
N LYS A 25 1.78 -9.78 8.48
CA LYS A 25 1.77 -11.25 8.53
C LYS A 25 1.83 -11.81 7.11
N LEU A 26 2.80 -12.70 6.87
CA LEU A 26 2.94 -13.41 5.60
C LEU A 26 2.22 -14.76 5.65
N GLY A 27 1.21 -14.94 4.80
CA GLY A 27 0.39 -16.14 4.74
C GLY A 27 1.00 -17.25 3.89
N HIS A 28 1.83 -18.11 4.48
CA HIS A 28 2.03 -19.47 3.93
C HIS A 28 1.93 -20.58 4.97
N ARG A 29 1.69 -20.24 6.25
CA ARG A 29 1.46 -21.19 7.36
C ARG A 29 0.46 -20.58 8.35
N VAL A 30 -0.79 -20.52 7.91
CA VAL A 30 -1.96 -19.91 8.58
C VAL A 30 -2.30 -20.50 9.96
N LEU A 31 -1.56 -21.46 10.48
CA LEU A 31 -1.86 -22.05 11.80
C LEU A 31 -0.95 -21.58 12.94
N HIS A 32 0.13 -20.80 12.69
CA HIS A 32 1.05 -20.40 13.77
C HIS A 32 1.82 -19.08 13.56
N ALA A 33 1.39 -18.22 12.62
CA ALA A 33 2.01 -16.89 12.44
C ALA A 33 1.43 -15.88 13.44
N THR A 34 1.81 -16.02 14.72
CA THR A 34 1.35 -15.14 15.81
C THR A 34 2.00 -13.76 15.75
N MET A 35 3.16 -13.63 15.09
CA MET A 35 4.00 -12.43 15.15
C MET A 35 3.93 -11.59 13.86
N MET A 36 3.69 -10.29 14.02
CA MET A 36 3.82 -9.30 12.94
C MET A 36 5.31 -9.03 12.71
N SER A 37 5.80 -9.25 11.49
CA SER A 37 7.20 -8.98 11.14
C SER A 37 7.32 -7.61 10.47
N LYS A 38 8.40 -6.90 10.77
CA LYS A 38 8.80 -5.69 10.06
C LYS A 38 9.30 -6.10 8.67
N MET A 39 8.78 -5.46 7.62
CA MET A 39 9.02 -5.82 6.22
C MET A 39 9.11 -4.57 5.36
N GLY A 40 10.01 -4.55 4.38
CA GLY A 40 10.09 -3.48 3.38
C GLY A 40 9.27 -3.77 2.14
N LEU A 41 8.78 -2.74 1.45
CA LEU A 41 8.10 -2.92 0.15
C LEU A 41 9.01 -3.59 -0.88
N HIS A 42 10.30 -3.30 -0.83
CA HIS A 42 11.34 -3.85 -1.69
C HIS A 42 11.60 -5.35 -1.46
N ASP A 43 11.10 -5.93 -0.36
CA ASP A 43 11.26 -7.35 -0.05
C ASP A 43 10.21 -8.23 -0.76
N LEU A 44 9.09 -7.65 -1.21
CA LEU A 44 7.95 -8.37 -1.76
C LEU A 44 7.59 -7.91 -3.18
N THR A 45 7.08 -8.82 -4.01
CA THR A 45 6.43 -8.42 -5.27
C THR A 45 5.08 -7.75 -4.99
N LEU A 46 4.54 -6.98 -5.94
CA LEU A 46 3.21 -6.40 -5.78
C LEU A 46 2.14 -7.47 -5.47
N ALA A 47 2.22 -8.62 -6.13
CA ALA A 47 1.30 -9.73 -5.88
C ALA A 47 1.40 -10.25 -4.44
N GLN A 48 2.61 -10.33 -3.88
CA GLN A 48 2.83 -10.72 -2.50
C GLN A 48 2.38 -9.64 -1.52
N LEU A 49 2.58 -8.36 -1.85
CA LEU A 49 2.10 -7.22 -1.07
C LEU A 49 0.58 -7.21 -0.96
N ASN A 50 -0.14 -7.56 -2.02
CA ASN A 50 -1.60 -7.65 -1.99
C ASN A 50 -2.14 -8.90 -1.26
N GLN A 51 -1.24 -9.80 -0.82
CA GLN A 51 -1.59 -11.00 -0.06
C GLN A 51 -1.21 -10.90 1.42
N VAL A 52 -0.43 -9.89 1.82
CA VAL A 52 -0.07 -9.71 3.22
C VAL A 52 -1.26 -9.16 4.02
N GLU A 53 -1.44 -9.66 5.24
CA GLU A 53 -2.32 -8.99 6.19
C GLU A 53 -1.50 -7.90 6.89
N TRP A 54 -1.55 -6.69 6.33
CA TRP A 54 -0.92 -5.49 6.88
C TRP A 54 -1.99 -4.67 7.58
N ARG A 55 -2.27 -4.96 8.86
CA ARG A 55 -3.21 -4.13 9.62
C ARG A 55 -2.54 -2.83 10.00
N HIS A 56 -3.10 -1.70 9.57
CA HIS A 56 -2.91 -0.43 10.28
C HIS A 56 -3.15 -0.67 11.77
N CYS A 57 -2.21 -0.19 12.60
CA CYS A 57 -2.19 -0.27 14.06
C CYS A 57 -3.59 -0.44 14.67
N SER A 58 -3.75 -1.46 15.50
CA SER A 58 -4.78 -1.62 16.54
C SER A 58 -6.02 -0.77 16.30
N GLN A 59 -7.09 -1.36 15.72
CA GLN A 59 -8.32 -0.67 15.32
C GLN A 59 -8.54 0.61 16.13
N PRO A 60 -8.23 1.82 15.59
CA PRO A 60 -8.70 3.03 16.26
C PRO A 60 -10.20 2.85 16.36
N ASN A 61 -10.78 3.09 17.54
CA ASN A 61 -12.22 3.02 17.78
C ASN A 61 -12.93 3.50 16.51
N PRO A 62 -13.74 2.63 15.84
CA PRO A 62 -14.26 2.95 14.53
C PRO A 62 -14.94 4.31 14.62
N SER A 63 -14.52 5.25 13.77
CA SER A 63 -15.10 6.59 13.76
C SER A 63 -16.62 6.48 13.76
N ARG A 64 -17.32 7.42 14.41
CA ARG A 64 -18.79 7.37 14.54
C ARG A 64 -19.48 7.13 13.19
N LEU A 65 -18.91 7.70 12.12
CA LEU A 65 -19.33 7.46 10.73
C LEU A 65 -19.14 6.00 10.30
N ARG A 66 -17.97 5.38 10.50
CA ARG A 66 -17.74 3.95 10.19
C ARG A 66 -18.69 3.04 10.95
N SER A 67 -18.98 3.34 12.22
CA SER A 67 -19.96 2.59 13.03
C SER A 67 -21.38 2.72 12.49
N LEU A 68 -21.79 3.94 12.12
CA LEU A 68 -23.11 4.19 11.52
C LEU A 68 -23.26 3.57 10.14
N LEU A 69 -22.22 3.65 9.29
CA LEU A 69 -22.19 3.00 7.99
C LEU A 69 -22.28 1.50 8.12
N ARG A 70 -21.52 0.86 9.02
CA ARG A 70 -21.66 -0.58 9.30
C ARG A 70 -23.07 -0.96 9.75
N LYS A 71 -23.67 -0.18 10.65
CA LYS A 71 -25.02 -0.44 11.18
C LYS A 71 -26.09 -0.36 10.09
N HIS A 72 -25.97 0.57 9.15
CA HIS A 72 -26.99 0.83 8.12
C HIS A 72 -26.57 0.36 6.72
N TRP A 73 -25.43 -0.33 6.59
CA TRP A 73 -24.82 -0.76 5.32
C TRP A 73 -25.82 -1.50 4.42
N LEU A 74 -26.58 -2.44 4.99
CA LEU A 74 -27.57 -3.23 4.27
C LEU A 74 -28.73 -2.36 3.76
N SER A 75 -29.16 -1.39 4.56
CA SER A 75 -30.21 -0.44 4.18
C SER A 75 -29.73 0.55 3.12
N ILE A 76 -28.47 0.99 3.17
CA ILE A 76 -27.86 1.91 2.20
C ILE A 76 -27.71 1.26 0.83
N LEU A 77 -27.34 -0.02 0.79
CA LEU A 77 -27.15 -0.76 -0.47
C LEU A 77 -28.42 -1.43 -0.99
N ALA A 78 -29.55 -1.29 -0.29
CA ALA A 78 -30.81 -1.97 -0.61
C ALA A 78 -30.63 -3.49 -0.83
N LEU A 79 -29.66 -4.11 -0.13
CA LEU A 79 -29.40 -5.54 -0.24
C LEU A 79 -30.29 -6.30 0.76
N ALA A 80 -31.08 -7.25 0.26
CA ALA A 80 -32.06 -8.00 1.05
C ALA A 80 -31.43 -8.94 2.11
N GLN A 81 -30.14 -9.25 2.02
CA GLN A 81 -29.44 -10.10 2.98
C GLN A 81 -28.01 -9.61 3.24
N PRO A 82 -27.46 -9.82 4.45
CA PRO A 82 -26.06 -9.60 4.72
C PRO A 82 -25.20 -10.47 3.79
N PRO A 83 -24.14 -9.91 3.20
CA PRO A 83 -23.26 -10.70 2.36
C PRO A 83 -22.60 -11.79 3.22
N PRO A 84 -22.28 -12.96 2.64
CA PRO A 84 -21.67 -14.06 3.38
C PRO A 84 -20.36 -13.59 4.04
N PRO A 85 -19.92 -14.21 5.16
CA PRO A 85 -18.70 -13.79 5.86
C PRO A 85 -17.42 -13.89 5.00
N SER A 86 -17.46 -14.64 3.90
CA SER A 86 -16.41 -14.73 2.89
C SER A 86 -16.49 -13.67 1.78
N PHE A 87 -17.54 -12.85 1.77
CA PHE A 87 -17.69 -11.79 0.79
C PHE A 87 -16.80 -10.60 1.17
N VAL A 88 -15.67 -10.53 0.50
CA VAL A 88 -14.90 -9.30 0.44
C VAL A 88 -15.56 -8.43 -0.63
N SER A 89 -16.17 -7.33 -0.21
CA SER A 89 -16.69 -6.35 -1.18
C SER A 89 -15.54 -5.91 -2.09
N PRO A 90 -15.76 -5.70 -3.40
CA PRO A 90 -14.74 -5.14 -4.29
C PRO A 90 -14.13 -3.84 -3.74
N MET A 91 -14.92 -3.03 -3.03
CA MET A 91 -14.44 -1.84 -2.35
C MET A 91 -13.49 -2.15 -1.19
N GLN A 92 -13.75 -3.22 -0.45
CA GLN A 92 -12.87 -3.68 0.64
C GLN A 92 -11.56 -4.24 0.07
N ALA A 93 -11.62 -5.05 -0.99
CA ALA A 93 -10.44 -5.57 -1.67
C ALA A 93 -9.55 -4.44 -2.24
N LEU A 94 -10.16 -3.36 -2.74
CA LEU A 94 -9.44 -2.16 -3.19
C LEU A 94 -8.80 -1.41 -2.02
N CYS A 95 -9.49 -1.30 -0.88
CA CYS A 95 -8.96 -0.68 0.33
C CYS A 95 -7.79 -1.47 0.95
N ASP A 96 -7.75 -2.79 0.75
CA ASP A 96 -6.75 -3.67 1.35
C ASP A 96 -5.50 -3.85 0.45
N ALA A 97 -5.58 -3.45 -0.82
CA ALA A 97 -4.47 -3.52 -1.78
C ALA A 97 -3.51 -2.32 -1.65
N PHE A 98 -2.24 -2.54 -1.95
CA PHE A 98 -1.27 -1.44 -2.06
C PHE A 98 -1.53 -0.67 -3.36
N PRO A 99 -1.84 0.65 -3.30
CA PRO A 99 -2.08 1.44 -4.50
C PRO A 99 -0.79 1.61 -5.30
N THR A 100 -0.89 1.53 -6.63
CA THR A 100 0.24 1.78 -7.54
C THR A 100 0.16 3.18 -8.13
N LEU A 101 1.31 3.73 -8.53
CA LEU A 101 1.33 5.03 -9.21
C LEU A 101 0.55 4.99 -10.54
N ARG A 102 0.54 3.84 -11.22
CA ARG A 102 -0.26 3.64 -12.43
C ARG A 102 -1.75 3.82 -12.16
N LEU A 103 -2.28 3.21 -11.09
CA LEU A 103 -3.69 3.39 -10.71
C LEU A 103 -4.00 4.85 -10.41
N ALA A 104 -3.08 5.59 -9.81
CA ALA A 104 -3.27 7.02 -9.60
C ALA A 104 -3.36 7.77 -10.94
N PHE A 105 -2.49 7.50 -11.92
CA PHE A 105 -2.58 8.10 -13.26
C PHE A 105 -3.88 7.76 -13.99
N ASP A 106 -4.38 6.53 -13.83
CA ASP A 106 -5.59 6.08 -14.51
C ASP A 106 -6.87 6.70 -13.91
N HIS A 107 -6.85 7.06 -12.61
CA HIS A 107 -8.07 7.43 -11.87
C HIS A 107 -8.10 8.85 -11.30
N VAL A 108 -6.95 9.50 -11.09
CA VAL A 108 -6.93 10.91 -10.68
C VAL A 108 -7.28 11.77 -11.90
N PRO A 109 -8.28 12.67 -11.79
CA PRO A 109 -8.67 13.50 -12.92
C PRO A 109 -7.51 14.34 -13.46
N LEU A 110 -7.43 14.51 -14.78
CA LEU A 110 -6.33 15.23 -15.45
C LEU A 110 -6.15 16.68 -14.98
N HIS A 111 -7.21 17.33 -14.48
CA HIS A 111 -7.12 18.69 -13.94
C HIS A 111 -6.46 18.74 -12.55
N VAL A 112 -6.26 17.58 -11.91
CA VAL A 112 -5.57 17.45 -10.64
C VAL A 112 -4.10 17.12 -10.92
N GLY A 113 -3.21 18.08 -10.65
CA GLY A 113 -1.77 17.83 -10.75
C GLY A 113 -1.27 16.80 -9.73
N PHE A 114 -0.10 16.23 -10.02
CA PHE A 114 0.60 15.27 -9.17
C PHE A 114 1.89 15.88 -8.61
N ASN A 115 2.14 15.70 -7.31
CA ASN A 115 3.42 15.94 -6.66
C ASN A 115 4.02 14.59 -6.29
N ILE A 116 4.97 14.08 -7.09
CA ILE A 116 5.49 12.72 -6.91
C ILE A 116 6.85 12.82 -6.23
N GLU A 117 6.94 12.32 -5.00
CA GLU A 117 8.19 12.17 -4.27
C GLU A 117 8.71 10.74 -4.44
N ILE A 118 9.86 10.60 -5.10
CA ILE A 118 10.54 9.31 -5.19
C ILE A 118 11.32 9.09 -3.90
N LYS A 119 10.83 8.15 -3.09
CA LYS A 119 11.38 7.90 -1.77
C LYS A 119 12.67 7.10 -1.87
N TYR A 120 13.77 7.71 -1.44
CA TYR A 120 15.12 7.13 -1.48
C TYR A 120 15.72 7.02 -0.07
N PRO A 121 16.41 5.93 0.28
CA PRO A 121 17.00 5.76 1.61
C PRO A 121 18.20 6.70 1.79
N ALA A 122 17.98 7.84 2.44
CA ALA A 122 19.01 8.86 2.66
C ALA A 122 19.58 8.85 4.10
N ASP A 123 18.79 8.42 5.08
CA ASP A 123 19.16 8.48 6.49
C ASP A 123 20.02 7.29 6.92
N ASN A 124 20.82 7.46 7.99
CA ASN A 124 21.69 6.40 8.52
C ASN A 124 20.94 5.10 8.84
N SER A 125 19.67 5.19 9.24
CA SER A 125 18.83 4.02 9.56
C SER A 125 18.40 3.22 8.33
N THR A 126 18.35 3.84 7.15
CA THR A 126 17.85 3.23 5.91
C THR A 126 18.91 3.14 4.83
N ARG A 127 20.10 3.73 5.02
CA ARG A 127 21.21 3.75 4.06
C ARG A 127 21.65 2.35 3.59
N HIS A 128 21.50 1.32 4.41
CA HIS A 128 21.79 -0.06 4.01
C HIS A 128 20.88 -0.56 2.87
N LEU A 129 19.71 0.05 2.68
CA LEU A 129 18.76 -0.28 1.61
C LEU A 129 19.24 0.22 0.24
N THR A 130 20.15 1.20 0.15
CA THR A 130 20.60 1.76 -1.14
C THR A 130 21.33 0.75 -2.01
N ALA A 131 21.83 -0.35 -1.43
CA ALA A 131 22.48 -1.44 -2.13
C ALA A 131 21.49 -2.47 -2.72
N LEU A 132 20.19 -2.33 -2.47
CA LEU A 132 19.19 -3.25 -3.00
C LEU A 132 18.88 -2.91 -4.47
N PRO A 133 18.62 -3.91 -5.33
CA PRO A 133 18.35 -3.69 -6.75
C PRO A 133 17.21 -2.71 -7.05
N SER A 134 16.19 -2.65 -6.18
CA SER A 134 15.09 -1.70 -6.33
C SER A 134 15.53 -0.24 -6.19
N PHE A 135 16.59 0.05 -5.42
CA PHE A 135 17.10 1.41 -5.25
C PHE A 135 18.24 1.74 -6.21
N GLU A 136 18.94 0.76 -6.78
CA GLU A 136 19.89 0.98 -7.87
C GLU A 136 19.22 1.56 -9.11
N VAL A 137 18.06 1.03 -9.51
CA VAL A 137 17.30 1.52 -10.67
C VAL A 137 16.88 2.99 -10.48
N LEU A 138 16.43 3.35 -9.27
CA LEU A 138 16.07 4.72 -8.95
C LEU A 138 17.29 5.65 -9.01
N LEU A 139 18.45 5.20 -8.54
CA LEU A 139 19.69 5.97 -8.59
C LEU A 139 20.12 6.27 -10.03
N PHE A 140 19.99 5.31 -10.95
CA PHE A 140 20.30 5.53 -12.37
C PHE A 140 19.33 6.53 -13.01
N SER A 141 18.02 6.38 -12.76
CA SER A 141 17.02 7.30 -13.28
C SER A 141 17.19 8.73 -12.77
N LEU A 142 17.52 8.91 -11.48
CA LEU A 142 17.77 10.23 -10.89
C LEU A 142 19.05 10.88 -11.43
N LYS A 143 20.13 10.10 -11.63
CA LYS A 143 21.36 10.62 -12.26
C LYS A 143 21.13 11.08 -13.70
N LEU A 144 20.30 10.35 -14.46
CA LEU A 144 19.95 10.77 -15.82
C LEU A 144 19.07 12.03 -15.84
N ALA A 145 18.14 12.16 -14.88
CA ALA A 145 17.27 13.33 -14.78
C ALA A 145 18.02 14.63 -14.39
N GLN A 146 19.19 14.54 -13.77
CA GLN A 146 20.05 15.68 -13.45
C GLN A 146 20.98 16.11 -14.60
N ILE A 147 21.02 15.34 -15.70
CA ILE A 147 21.86 15.61 -16.87
C ILE A 147 21.07 16.40 -17.95
N PHE A 148 19.76 16.56 -17.79
CA PHE A 148 18.89 17.40 -18.63
C PHE A 148 18.39 18.62 -17.85
#